data_AF-A0A645AFY9-F1
#
_entry.id   AF-A0A645AFY9-F1
#
_cell.length_a   1.000
_cell.length_b   1.000
_cell.length_c   1.000
_cell.angle_alpha   90.00
_cell.angle_beta   90.00
_cell.angle_gamma   90.00
#
_symmetry.space_group_name_H-M   'P 1'
#
loop_
_entity.id
_entity.type
_entity.pdbx_description
1 polymer ?
#
loop_
_entity_poly.entity_id
_entity_poly.type
_entity_poly.pdbx_seq_one_letter_code
_entity_poly.pdbx_strand_id
1 'polypeptide(L)'
;MGQTIAWSIDNGVEVFNHTYTHVDLSQTDAAGIKYQLAKNDEALRYFLELVKRDDLEAKLGNVIAAPQGIMPSTDASMRALRNYIDPEGKAVQAVLGAYNSNEGMLTPSVFSSNYDRFNIPRVTATNYSIDWVISLKDQVPTAVECKLGPTSPETASDLTAVQNLISTAIQSGTCPEGVYHVQNWVFVARNGSVNQFTPPQ
;
A
#
# COMPACT_ATOMS: atom_id res chain seq x y z
N MET A 1 15.46 -13.59 -18.95
CA MET A 1 14.49 -13.31 -17.87
C MET A 1 15.21 -13.03 -16.55
N GLY A 2 15.91 -13.99 -15.93
CA GLY A 2 16.59 -13.79 -14.64
C GLY A 2 17.53 -12.56 -14.57
N GLN A 3 18.35 -12.33 -15.60
CA GLN A 3 19.23 -11.15 -15.65
C GLN A 3 18.45 -9.82 -15.63
N THR A 4 17.32 -9.77 -16.34
CA THR A 4 16.44 -8.59 -16.38
C THR A 4 15.81 -8.35 -15.01
N ILE A 5 15.33 -9.39 -14.35
CA ILE A 5 14.75 -9.31 -13.00
C ILE A 5 15.81 -8.80 -12.01
N ALA A 6 17.00 -9.40 -12.01
CA ALA A 6 18.08 -9.00 -11.12
C ALA A 6 18.52 -7.55 -11.34
N TRP A 7 18.68 -7.14 -12.60
CA TRP A 7 18.99 -5.76 -12.96
C TRP A 7 17.91 -4.79 -12.47
N SER A 8 16.63 -5.13 -12.65
CA SER A 8 15.51 -4.30 -12.17
C SER A 8 15.58 -4.09 -10.67
N ILE A 9 15.78 -5.15 -9.89
CA ILE A 9 15.88 -5.07 -8.42
C ILE A 9 17.09 -4.23 -7.99
N ASP A 10 18.25 -4.38 -8.63
CA ASP A 10 19.44 -3.56 -8.33
C ASP A 10 19.23 -2.07 -8.64
N ASN A 11 18.30 -1.75 -9.54
CA ASN A 11 17.96 -0.38 -9.93
C ASN A 11 16.67 0.12 -9.26
N GLY A 12 16.27 -0.50 -8.15
CA GLY A 12 15.18 -0.03 -7.29
C GLY A 12 13.77 -0.35 -7.80
N VAL A 13 13.62 -1.25 -8.77
CA VAL A 13 12.32 -1.77 -9.18
C VAL A 13 11.91 -2.89 -8.23
N GLU A 14 10.75 -2.73 -7.60
CA GLU A 14 10.14 -3.77 -6.78
C GLU A 14 9.42 -4.79 -7.67
N VAL A 15 9.69 -6.07 -7.45
CA VAL A 15 9.12 -7.19 -8.22
C VAL A 15 8.16 -7.95 -7.33
N PHE A 16 6.95 -8.18 -7.85
CA PHE A 16 5.81 -8.68 -7.08
C PHE A 16 5.04 -9.76 -7.83
N ASN A 17 4.18 -10.46 -7.10
CA ASN A 17 3.45 -11.62 -7.60
C ASN A 17 2.31 -11.21 -8.54
N HIS A 18 2.20 -11.86 -9.70
CA HIS A 18 1.09 -11.66 -10.65
C HIS A 18 0.41 -12.98 -11.04
N THR A 19 0.45 -13.95 -10.14
CA THR A 19 0.06 -15.36 -10.33
C THR A 19 0.91 -16.07 -11.39
N TYR A 20 1.00 -17.40 -11.31
CA TYR A 20 1.89 -18.18 -12.16
C TYR A 20 1.44 -18.20 -13.63
N THR A 21 0.14 -18.37 -13.88
CA THR A 21 -0.43 -18.49 -15.24
C THR A 21 -1.44 -17.38 -15.56
N HIS A 22 -1.41 -16.26 -14.85
CA HIS A 22 -2.34 -15.14 -15.05
C HIS A 22 -3.82 -15.57 -14.97
N VAL A 23 -4.17 -16.29 -13.89
CA VAL A 23 -5.51 -16.88 -13.72
C VAL A 23 -6.57 -15.84 -13.39
N ASP A 24 -7.83 -16.10 -13.79
CA ASP A 24 -8.97 -15.33 -13.28
C ASP A 24 -9.25 -15.73 -11.81
N LEU A 25 -8.91 -14.85 -10.87
CA LEU A 25 -9.09 -15.11 -9.44
C LEU A 25 -10.56 -15.25 -9.04
N SER A 26 -11.50 -14.67 -9.79
CA SER A 26 -12.93 -14.82 -9.51
C SER A 26 -13.45 -16.24 -9.81
N GLN A 27 -12.72 -16.98 -10.64
CA GLN A 27 -13.03 -18.37 -11.02
C GLN A 27 -12.06 -19.38 -10.38
N THR A 28 -11.12 -18.91 -9.57
CA THR A 28 -10.11 -19.77 -8.92
C THR A 28 -10.48 -20.01 -7.46
N ASP A 29 -10.49 -21.28 -7.05
CA ASP A 29 -10.76 -21.66 -5.68
C ASP A 29 -9.56 -21.35 -4.74
N ALA A 30 -9.78 -21.47 -3.44
CA ALA A 30 -8.78 -21.15 -2.43
C ALA A 30 -7.47 -21.96 -2.58
N ALA A 31 -7.55 -23.21 -3.01
CA ALA A 31 -6.38 -24.07 -3.21
C ALA A 31 -5.61 -23.64 -4.47
N GLY A 32 -6.32 -23.35 -5.56
CA GLY A 32 -5.76 -22.84 -6.80
C GLY A 32 -5.06 -21.51 -6.61
N ILE A 33 -5.62 -20.58 -5.84
CA ILE A 33 -4.96 -19.30 -5.52
C ILE A 33 -3.62 -19.54 -4.83
N LYS A 34 -3.60 -20.36 -3.76
CA LYS A 34 -2.35 -20.67 -3.05
C LYS A 34 -1.31 -21.29 -3.97
N TYR A 35 -1.71 -22.22 -4.83
CA TYR A 35 -0.83 -22.83 -5.81
C TYR A 35 -0.25 -21.79 -6.78
N GLN A 36 -1.10 -20.90 -7.30
CA GLN A 36 -0.71 -19.88 -8.28
C GLN A 36 0.27 -18.86 -7.71
N LEU A 37 0.07 -18.45 -6.45
CA LEU A 37 1.00 -17.54 -5.76
C LEU A 37 2.33 -18.23 -5.49
N ALA A 38 2.29 -19.42 -4.87
CA ALA A 38 3.49 -20.20 -4.54
C ALA A 38 4.32 -20.55 -5.78
N LYS A 39 3.68 -20.93 -6.89
CA LYS A 39 4.40 -21.26 -8.12
C LYS A 39 5.00 -20.06 -8.83
N ASN A 40 4.37 -18.88 -8.74
CA ASN A 40 4.97 -17.66 -9.27
C ASN A 40 6.21 -17.27 -8.46
N ASP A 41 6.13 -17.38 -7.14
CA ASP A 41 7.23 -17.14 -6.22
C ASP A 41 8.39 -18.14 -6.42
N GLU A 42 8.09 -19.43 -6.56
CA GLU A 42 9.08 -20.46 -6.88
C GLU A 42 9.77 -20.17 -8.22
N ALA A 43 9.02 -19.79 -9.26
CA ALA A 43 9.58 -19.46 -10.56
C ALA A 43 10.49 -18.22 -10.50
N LEU A 44 10.12 -17.19 -9.72
CA LEU A 44 10.94 -16.00 -9.52
C LEU A 44 12.31 -16.34 -8.91
N ARG A 45 12.31 -17.14 -7.83
CA ARG A 45 13.54 -17.59 -7.15
C ARG A 45 14.40 -18.44 -8.07
N TYR A 46 13.78 -19.40 -8.77
CA TYR A 46 14.47 -20.19 -9.78
C TYR A 46 15.18 -19.32 -10.83
N PHE A 47 14.54 -18.25 -11.32
CA PHE A 47 15.19 -17.35 -12.28
C PHE A 47 16.35 -16.54 -11.69
N LEU A 48 16.29 -16.17 -10.41
CA LEU A 48 17.38 -15.50 -9.70
C LEU A 48 18.56 -16.46 -9.45
N GLU A 49 18.28 -17.67 -8.99
CA GLU A 49 19.27 -18.74 -8.80
C GLU A 49 20.01 -19.07 -10.11
N LEU A 50 19.28 -19.17 -11.24
CA LEU A 50 19.89 -19.44 -12.56
C LEU A 50 20.94 -18.40 -12.96
N VAL A 51 20.83 -17.17 -12.46
CA VAL A 51 21.79 -16.08 -12.72
C VAL A 51 22.69 -15.80 -11.51
N LYS A 52 22.68 -16.67 -10.50
CA LYS A 52 23.47 -16.59 -9.26
C LYS A 52 23.23 -15.28 -8.50
N ARG A 53 21.96 -14.88 -8.42
CA ARG A 53 21.49 -13.68 -7.71
C ARG A 53 20.43 -13.98 -6.67
N ASP A 54 20.53 -15.14 -6.03
CA ASP A 54 19.74 -15.54 -4.85
C ASP A 54 19.90 -14.53 -3.68
N ASP A 55 20.99 -13.76 -3.64
CA ASP A 55 21.18 -12.62 -2.72
C ASP A 55 20.04 -11.59 -2.78
N LEU A 56 19.31 -11.52 -3.91
CA LEU A 56 18.22 -10.59 -4.11
C LEU A 56 16.90 -11.03 -3.51
N GLU A 57 16.74 -12.30 -3.13
CA GLU A 57 15.49 -12.84 -2.59
C GLU A 57 15.02 -12.09 -1.34
N ALA A 58 15.97 -11.71 -0.47
CA ALA A 58 15.67 -10.93 0.74
C ALA A 58 15.00 -9.57 0.45
N LYS A 59 15.22 -9.01 -0.75
CA LYS A 59 14.64 -7.72 -1.19
C LYS A 59 13.23 -7.84 -1.75
N LEU A 60 12.74 -9.06 -2.01
CA LEU A 60 11.39 -9.27 -2.54
C LEU A 60 10.34 -8.90 -1.48
N GLY A 61 9.28 -8.21 -1.87
CA GLY A 61 8.11 -8.00 -1.01
C GLY A 61 6.98 -8.93 -1.39
N ASN A 62 5.92 -8.95 -0.57
CA ASN A 62 4.75 -9.79 -0.79
C ASN A 62 3.53 -8.94 -1.14
N VAL A 63 3.60 -8.29 -2.30
CA VAL A 63 2.46 -7.61 -2.93
C VAL A 63 1.93 -8.49 -4.05
N ILE A 64 0.61 -8.52 -4.23
CA ILE A 64 -0.04 -9.32 -5.26
C ILE A 64 -0.81 -8.39 -6.19
N ALA A 65 -0.52 -8.41 -7.48
CA ALA A 65 -1.37 -7.80 -8.48
C ALA A 65 -2.38 -8.84 -8.98
N ALA A 66 -3.68 -8.57 -8.82
CA ALA A 66 -4.72 -9.42 -9.34
C ALA A 66 -4.68 -9.41 -10.89
N PRO A 67 -4.57 -10.58 -11.55
CA PRO A 67 -4.73 -10.68 -13.00
C PRO A 67 -6.04 -10.06 -13.45
N GLN A 68 -6.00 -9.30 -14.55
CA GLN A 68 -7.14 -8.54 -15.07
C GLN A 68 -7.74 -7.51 -14.09
N GLY A 69 -7.13 -7.31 -12.92
CA GLY A 69 -7.66 -6.48 -11.84
C GLY A 69 -8.81 -7.09 -11.04
N ILE A 70 -9.18 -8.35 -11.31
CA ILE A 70 -10.40 -8.98 -10.77
C ILE A 70 -10.08 -9.69 -9.45
N MET A 71 -10.83 -9.36 -8.40
CA MET A 71 -10.70 -10.00 -7.09
C MET A 71 -11.40 -11.36 -7.03
N PRO A 72 -10.98 -12.26 -6.12
CA PRO A 72 -11.71 -13.49 -5.84
C PRO A 72 -13.18 -13.26 -5.48
N SER A 73 -14.05 -14.17 -5.92
CA SER A 73 -15.51 -14.07 -5.78
C SER A 73 -16.06 -14.66 -4.47
N THR A 74 -15.23 -15.38 -3.71
CA THR A 74 -15.64 -16.04 -2.46
C THR A 74 -14.76 -15.63 -1.29
N ASP A 75 -15.33 -15.64 -0.09
CA ASP A 75 -14.59 -15.35 1.14
C ASP A 75 -13.43 -16.33 1.39
N ALA A 76 -13.60 -17.60 1.02
CA ALA A 76 -12.56 -18.61 1.16
C ALA A 76 -11.36 -18.29 0.26
N SER A 77 -11.61 -17.91 -0.99
CA SER A 77 -10.59 -17.50 -1.94
C SER A 77 -9.94 -16.16 -1.54
N MET A 78 -10.73 -15.19 -1.06
CA MET A 78 -10.20 -13.93 -0.50
C MET A 78 -9.30 -14.16 0.72
N ARG A 79 -9.67 -15.06 1.63
CA ARG A 79 -8.82 -15.44 2.77
C ARG A 79 -7.54 -16.15 2.31
N ALA A 80 -7.63 -17.00 1.29
CA ALA A 80 -6.45 -17.66 0.74
C ALA A 80 -5.45 -16.65 0.16
N LEU A 81 -5.94 -15.61 -0.51
CA LEU A 81 -5.13 -14.50 -1.01
C LEU A 81 -4.50 -13.69 0.13
N ARG A 82 -5.31 -13.23 1.10
CA ARG A 82 -4.86 -12.34 2.20
C ARG A 82 -3.91 -13.01 3.19
N ASN A 83 -4.08 -14.31 3.42
CA ASN A 83 -3.29 -15.07 4.39
C ASN A 83 -2.12 -15.80 3.74
N TYR A 84 -1.83 -15.52 2.47
CA TYR A 84 -0.64 -16.06 1.83
C TYR A 84 0.62 -15.53 2.53
N ILE A 85 1.58 -16.41 2.74
CA ILE A 85 2.89 -16.10 3.29
C ILE A 85 3.89 -16.51 2.21
N ASP A 86 4.78 -15.60 1.83
CA ASP A 86 5.80 -15.90 0.84
C ASP A 86 6.87 -16.87 1.40
N PRO A 87 7.73 -17.43 0.55
CA PRO A 87 8.83 -18.28 1.02
C PRO A 87 9.79 -17.65 2.04
N GLU A 88 9.89 -16.32 2.14
CA GLU A 88 10.68 -15.64 3.18
C GLU A 88 9.90 -15.39 4.47
N GLY A 89 8.66 -15.87 4.58
CA GLY A 89 7.84 -15.72 5.77
C GLY A 89 7.11 -14.39 5.88
N LYS A 90 7.10 -13.57 4.83
CA LYS A 90 6.44 -12.26 4.81
C LYS A 90 4.96 -12.42 4.49
N ALA A 91 4.12 -11.79 5.30
CA ALA A 91 2.69 -11.70 5.03
C ALA A 91 2.40 -10.78 3.85
N VAL A 92 1.25 -11.01 3.18
CA VAL A 92 0.81 -10.12 2.10
C VAL A 92 0.67 -8.68 2.61
N GLN A 93 1.42 -7.79 1.98
CA GLN A 93 1.50 -6.37 2.32
C GLN A 93 0.36 -5.59 1.65
N ALA A 94 0.05 -5.95 0.41
CA ALA A 94 -1.03 -5.35 -0.36
C ALA A 94 -1.53 -6.26 -1.49
N VAL A 95 -2.78 -6.06 -1.90
CA VAL A 95 -3.35 -6.64 -3.11
C VAL A 95 -3.84 -5.51 -4.01
N LEU A 96 -3.37 -5.51 -5.25
CA LEU A 96 -3.66 -4.48 -6.24
C LEU A 96 -4.72 -4.98 -7.22
N GLY A 97 -5.90 -4.38 -7.18
CA GLY A 97 -6.90 -4.51 -8.23
C GLY A 97 -6.55 -3.65 -9.44
N ALA A 98 -7.39 -3.70 -10.46
CA ALA A 98 -7.37 -2.73 -11.55
C ALA A 98 -8.80 -2.43 -11.96
N TYR A 99 -9.07 -1.16 -12.17
CA TYR A 99 -10.37 -0.66 -12.60
C TYR A 99 -10.22 -0.05 -13.99
N ASN A 100 -11.27 -0.20 -14.80
CA ASN A 100 -11.33 0.43 -16.11
C ASN A 100 -11.42 1.94 -15.97
N SER A 101 -11.04 2.66 -17.02
CA SER A 101 -10.89 4.12 -16.98
C SER A 101 -12.21 4.86 -16.68
N ASN A 102 -13.35 4.30 -17.08
CA ASN A 102 -14.69 4.79 -16.76
C ASN A 102 -15.14 4.55 -15.31
N GLU A 103 -14.41 3.72 -14.57
CA GLU A 103 -14.56 3.46 -13.13
C GLU A 103 -13.37 4.03 -12.34
N GLY A 104 -12.65 4.98 -12.94
CA GLY A 104 -11.46 5.59 -12.36
C GLY A 104 -11.73 6.09 -10.94
N MET A 105 -10.97 5.57 -9.99
CA MET A 105 -10.99 5.98 -8.60
C MET A 105 -9.56 6.32 -8.17
N LEU A 106 -9.38 7.48 -7.52
CA LEU A 106 -8.12 7.79 -6.86
C LEU A 106 -7.93 6.79 -5.72
N THR A 107 -6.72 6.23 -5.60
CA THR A 107 -6.40 5.34 -4.49
C THR A 107 -6.67 6.05 -3.16
N PRO A 108 -7.56 5.50 -2.30
CA PRO A 108 -7.80 6.09 -1.00
C PRO A 108 -6.50 6.21 -0.21
N SER A 109 -6.35 7.32 0.52
CA SER A 109 -5.25 7.50 1.45
C SER A 109 -5.31 6.45 2.56
N VAL A 110 -4.15 6.01 3.07
CA VAL A 110 -4.05 5.07 4.21
C VAL A 110 -4.74 5.57 5.49
N PHE A 111 -5.04 6.87 5.58
CA PHE A 111 -5.75 7.49 6.69
C PHE A 111 -7.28 7.55 6.48
N SER A 112 -7.77 7.07 5.33
CA SER A 112 -9.18 7.04 5.00
C SER A 112 -9.85 5.80 5.58
N SER A 113 -11.12 5.93 6.01
CA SER A 113 -11.91 4.81 6.53
C SER A 113 -12.24 3.75 5.47
N ASN A 114 -12.15 4.11 4.18
CA ASN A 114 -12.38 3.20 3.05
C ASN A 114 -11.07 2.66 2.44
N TYR A 115 -9.92 2.86 3.09
CA TYR A 115 -8.67 2.23 2.65
C TYR A 115 -8.70 0.73 2.96
N ASP A 116 -8.57 -0.08 1.93
CA ASP A 116 -8.38 -1.53 2.04
C ASP A 116 -7.07 -1.91 1.35
N ARG A 117 -6.05 -2.25 2.15
CA ARG A 117 -4.74 -2.70 1.62
C ARG A 117 -4.86 -3.98 0.80
N PHE A 118 -5.92 -4.76 0.98
CA PHE A 118 -6.18 -5.99 0.24
C PHE A 118 -7.13 -5.79 -0.94
N ASN A 119 -7.43 -4.54 -1.28
CA ASN A 119 -8.15 -4.17 -2.50
C ASN A 119 -7.76 -2.74 -2.94
N ILE A 120 -6.47 -2.52 -3.20
CA ILE A 120 -5.97 -1.22 -3.63
C ILE A 120 -6.40 -0.98 -5.08
N PRO A 121 -7.21 0.05 -5.36
CA PRO A 121 -7.61 0.37 -6.72
C PRO A 121 -6.44 0.97 -7.49
N ARG A 122 -6.29 0.53 -8.74
CA ARG A 122 -5.41 1.12 -9.74
C ARG A 122 -6.23 1.51 -10.96
N VAL A 123 -5.80 2.57 -11.64
CA VAL A 123 -6.36 2.99 -12.92
C VAL A 123 -5.44 2.52 -14.05
N THR A 124 -6.01 1.92 -15.10
CA THR A 124 -5.25 1.59 -16.31
C THR A 124 -4.73 2.87 -16.94
N ALA A 125 -3.43 2.92 -17.24
CA ALA A 125 -2.81 4.07 -17.88
C ALA A 125 -3.27 4.18 -19.34
N THR A 126 -4.22 5.07 -19.59
CA THR A 126 -4.72 5.44 -20.92
C THR A 126 -4.68 6.95 -21.07
N ASN A 127 -4.74 7.47 -22.30
CA ASN A 127 -4.84 8.92 -22.52
C ASN A 127 -6.05 9.53 -21.77
N TYR A 128 -7.18 8.83 -21.76
CA TYR A 128 -8.35 9.23 -20.98
C TYR A 128 -8.03 9.31 -19.48
N SER A 129 -7.38 8.29 -18.91
CA SER A 129 -7.05 8.25 -17.48
C SER A 129 -6.06 9.36 -17.10
N ILE A 130 -5.14 9.71 -18.00
CA ILE A 130 -4.21 10.83 -17.82
C ILE A 130 -4.99 12.15 -17.77
N ASP A 131 -5.83 12.41 -18.77
CA ASP A 131 -6.64 13.64 -18.82
C ASP A 131 -7.58 13.74 -17.61
N TRP A 132 -8.16 12.61 -17.19
CA TRP A 132 -8.97 12.52 -15.99
C TRP A 132 -8.17 12.86 -14.72
N VAL A 133 -6.98 12.29 -14.51
CA VAL A 133 -6.13 12.65 -13.35
C VAL A 133 -5.75 14.13 -13.38
N ILE A 134 -5.40 14.67 -14.56
CA ILE A 134 -5.10 16.10 -14.72
C ILE A 134 -6.31 16.96 -14.36
N SER A 135 -7.52 16.54 -14.72
CA SER A 135 -8.76 17.26 -14.36
C SER A 135 -9.02 17.31 -12.85
N LEU A 136 -8.48 16.35 -12.09
CA LEU A 136 -8.60 16.27 -10.64
C LEU A 136 -7.49 17.02 -9.88
N LYS A 137 -6.52 17.62 -10.57
CA LYS A 137 -5.33 18.23 -9.94
C LYS A 137 -5.67 19.24 -8.84
N ASP A 138 -6.72 20.04 -9.04
CA ASP A 138 -7.13 21.09 -8.09
C ASP A 138 -7.99 20.54 -6.94
N GLN A 139 -8.36 19.26 -6.99
CA GLN A 139 -9.08 18.55 -5.92
C GLN A 139 -8.13 17.81 -4.96
N VAL A 140 -6.87 17.64 -5.34
CA VAL A 140 -5.86 17.03 -4.46
C VAL A 140 -5.50 18.06 -3.39
N PRO A 141 -5.77 17.79 -2.11
CA PRO A 141 -5.51 18.76 -1.05
C PRO A 141 -4.00 18.99 -0.90
N THR A 142 -3.60 20.27 -0.88
CA THR A 142 -2.24 20.65 -0.52
C THR A 142 -2.06 20.53 1.00
N ALA A 143 -0.93 19.97 1.43
CA ALA A 143 -0.57 20.00 2.85
C ALA A 143 -0.47 21.46 3.32
N VAL A 144 -1.06 21.75 4.48
CA VAL A 144 -1.01 23.07 5.10
C VAL A 144 -0.18 23.02 6.36
N GLU A 145 0.44 24.14 6.72
CA GLU A 145 1.13 24.28 7.98
C GLU A 145 0.19 24.82 9.05
N CYS A 146 0.28 24.26 10.26
CA CYS A 146 -0.35 24.85 11.43
C CYS A 146 0.65 24.96 12.59
N LYS A 147 0.60 26.07 13.32
CA LYS A 147 1.44 26.29 14.49
C LYS A 147 0.79 25.65 15.71
N LEU A 148 1.38 24.58 16.21
CA LEU A 148 0.95 23.88 17.43
C LEU A 148 1.25 24.66 18.73
N GLY A 149 1.92 25.81 18.61
CA GLY A 149 2.40 26.61 19.74
C GLY A 149 3.92 26.48 19.95
N PRO A 150 4.44 27.04 21.05
CA PRO A 150 5.85 26.92 21.39
C PRO A 150 6.19 25.47 21.72
N THR A 151 7.24 24.94 21.10
CA THR A 151 7.79 23.62 21.39
C THR A 151 9.24 23.75 21.82
N SER A 152 9.60 23.17 22.97
CA SER A 152 10.99 22.93 23.31
C SER A 152 11.45 21.61 22.66
N PRO A 153 12.77 21.37 22.53
CA PRO A 153 13.27 20.08 22.05
C PRO A 153 12.78 18.88 22.88
N GLU A 154 12.63 19.05 24.20
CA GLU A 154 12.09 18.03 25.10
C GLU A 154 10.62 17.74 24.79
N THR A 155 9.80 18.78 24.65
CA THR A 155 8.38 18.63 24.29
C THR A 155 8.20 17.98 22.91
N ALA A 156 9.06 18.33 21.95
CA ALA A 156 8.95 17.82 20.60
C ALA A 156 9.40 16.35 20.47
N SER A 157 10.16 15.85 21.44
CA SER A 157 10.61 14.45 21.54
C SER A 157 9.78 13.60 22.50
N ASP A 158 8.73 14.16 23.10
CA ASP A 158 7.74 13.45 23.90
C ASP A 158 6.43 13.25 23.12
N LEU A 159 6.09 12.00 22.83
CA LEU A 159 4.91 11.61 22.04
C LEU A 159 3.61 12.15 22.65
N THR A 160 3.45 12.01 23.96
CA THR A 160 2.26 12.45 24.67
C THR A 160 2.17 13.96 24.71
N ALA A 161 3.30 14.65 24.88
CA ALA A 161 3.33 16.10 24.83
C ALA A 161 2.92 16.63 23.43
N VAL A 162 3.42 16.02 22.34
CA VAL A 162 3.01 16.39 20.98
C VAL A 162 1.53 16.09 20.71
N GLN A 163 1.00 14.94 21.16
CA GLN A 163 -0.44 14.65 21.06
C GLN A 163 -1.29 15.72 21.75
N ASN A 164 -0.89 16.15 22.95
CA ASN A 164 -1.59 17.18 23.71
C ASN A 164 -1.53 18.55 23.04
N LEU A 165 -0.40 18.90 22.42
CA LEU A 165 -0.28 20.14 21.64
C LEU A 165 -1.23 20.15 20.44
N ILE A 166 -1.29 19.05 19.68
CA ILE A 166 -2.22 18.91 18.56
C ILE A 166 -3.67 19.02 19.06
N SER A 167 -4.01 18.29 20.12
CA SER A 167 -5.37 18.31 20.68
C SER A 167 -5.76 19.73 21.15
N THR A 168 -4.84 20.42 21.83
CA THR A 168 -5.06 21.80 22.31
C THR A 168 -5.26 22.77 21.15
N ALA A 169 -4.41 22.69 20.11
CA ALA A 169 -4.50 23.56 18.95
C ALA A 169 -5.80 23.34 18.14
N ILE A 170 -6.31 22.11 18.12
CA ILE A 170 -7.62 21.79 17.53
C ILE A 170 -8.76 22.36 18.39
N GLN A 171 -8.72 22.14 19.70
CA GLN A 171 -9.75 22.64 20.63
C GLN A 171 -9.82 24.16 20.67
N SER A 172 -8.70 24.86 20.49
CA SER A 172 -8.65 26.32 20.40
C SER A 172 -9.10 26.87 19.03
N GLY A 173 -9.37 26.00 18.06
CA GLY A 173 -9.70 26.37 16.67
C GLY A 173 -8.51 26.93 15.89
N THR A 174 -7.28 26.80 16.40
CA THR A 174 -6.06 27.27 15.73
C THR A 174 -5.65 26.33 14.60
N CYS A 175 -5.88 25.03 14.76
CA CYS A 175 -5.65 24.01 13.74
C CYS A 175 -6.92 23.19 13.46
N PRO A 176 -7.16 22.74 12.22
CA PRO A 176 -8.27 21.83 11.91
C PRO A 176 -7.96 20.38 12.30
N GLU A 177 -8.97 19.52 12.43
CA GLU A 177 -8.72 18.07 12.43
C GLU A 177 -8.05 17.61 11.13
N GLY A 178 -7.28 16.52 11.17
CA GLY A 178 -6.52 16.06 10.01
C GLY A 178 -5.36 15.14 10.35
N VAL A 179 -4.45 14.97 9.39
CA VAL A 179 -3.22 14.20 9.54
C VAL A 179 -2.06 15.16 9.77
N TYR A 180 -1.32 14.93 10.85
CA TYR A 180 -0.22 15.79 11.28
C TYR A 180 1.10 15.05 11.13
N HIS A 181 2.04 15.67 10.44
CA HIS A 181 3.44 15.23 10.43
C HIS A 181 4.26 16.17 11.31
N VAL A 182 4.70 15.68 12.47
CA VAL A 182 5.46 16.47 13.45
C VAL A 182 6.76 15.72 13.71
N GLN A 183 7.88 16.32 13.29
CA GLN A 183 9.21 15.68 13.30
C GLN A 183 9.20 14.32 12.57
N ASN A 184 9.32 13.21 13.30
CA ASN A 184 9.37 11.85 12.76
C ASN A 184 8.08 11.06 13.03
N TRP A 185 7.03 11.74 13.50
CA TRP A 185 5.77 11.10 13.86
C TRP A 185 4.64 11.59 12.97
N VAL A 186 3.74 10.65 12.69
CA VAL A 186 2.47 10.92 12.04
C VAL A 186 1.38 10.72 13.07
N PHE A 187 0.47 11.69 13.18
CA PHE A 187 -0.71 11.61 14.03
C PHE A 187 -1.96 11.75 13.18
N VAL A 188 -3.00 11.01 13.57
CA VAL A 188 -4.35 11.18 13.02
C VAL A 188 -5.20 11.84 14.10
N ALA A 189 -5.64 13.07 13.82
CA ALA A 189 -6.59 13.79 14.62
C ALA A 189 -7.98 13.72 13.98
N ARG A 190 -8.93 13.06 14.62
CA ARG A 190 -10.30 12.89 14.12
C ARG A 190 -11.27 12.65 15.27
N ASN A 191 -12.45 13.26 15.19
CA ASN A 191 -13.55 13.08 16.16
C ASN A 191 -13.10 13.36 17.61
N GLY A 192 -12.31 14.42 17.82
CA GLY A 192 -11.81 14.82 19.14
C GLY A 192 -10.69 13.94 19.71
N SER A 193 -10.18 12.96 18.95
CA SER A 193 -9.06 12.11 19.35
C SER A 193 -7.80 12.40 18.53
N VAL A 194 -6.63 12.32 19.15
CA VAL A 194 -5.32 12.44 18.48
C VAL A 194 -4.48 11.21 18.80
N ASN A 195 -4.29 10.35 17.81
CA ASN A 195 -3.56 9.10 17.97
C ASN A 195 -2.34 9.07 17.06
N GLN A 196 -1.23 8.51 17.55
CA GLN A 196 -0.09 8.21 16.69
C GLN A 196 -0.52 7.19 15.64
N PHE A 197 -0.24 7.49 14.37
CA PHE A 197 -0.42 6.54 13.29
C PHE A 197 0.67 5.49 13.37
N THR A 198 0.24 4.23 13.47
CA THR A 198 1.11 3.07 13.27
C THR A 198 0.63 2.39 11.99
N PRO A 199 1.49 2.25 10.96
CA PRO A 199 1.13 1.51 9.77
C PRO A 199 0.65 0.10 10.12
N PRO A 200 -0.37 -0.45 9.44
CA PRO A 200 -0.79 -1.82 9.67
C PRO A 200 0.37 -2.78 9.37
N GLN A 201 0.66 -3.68 10.32
CA GLN A 201 1.67 -4.74 10.17
C GLN A 201 1.27 -5.77 9.13
#